data_AF-A0A5N3P4G6-F1
#
_entry.id   AF-A0A5N3P4G6-F1
#
_cell.length_a   1.000
_cell.length_b   1.000
_cell.length_c   1.000
_cell.angle_alpha   90.00
_cell.angle_beta   90.00
_cell.angle_gamma   90.00
#
_symmetry.space_group_name_H-M   'P 1'
#
loop_
_entity.id
_entity.type
_entity.pdbx_description
1 polymer ?
#
loop_
_entity_poly.entity_id
_entity_poly.type
_entity_poly.pdbx_seq_one_letter_code
_entity_poly.pdbx_strand_id
1 'polypeptide(L)'
;EMRLYMLDAWRESSLYSEPERAALGWTEALTRLAETRAPDEDYERLKAQFTEAEQVNLTLAVGAINVWNRLQVGFRAAHPIDEARDAA
;
A
#
# COMPACT_ATOMS: atom_id res chain seq x y z
N GLU A 1 -0.54 -5.59 16.23
CA GLU A 1 0.88 -5.24 16.07
C GLU A 1 1.60 -6.12 15.03
N MET A 2 1.58 -7.45 15.15
CA MET A 2 2.29 -8.34 14.22
C MET A 2 1.91 -8.16 12.73
N ARG A 3 0.64 -7.86 12.43
CA ARG A 3 0.19 -7.54 11.06
C ARG A 3 0.81 -6.26 10.49
N LEU A 4 1.21 -5.31 11.33
CA LEU A 4 1.89 -4.11 10.85
C LEU A 4 3.37 -4.40 10.59
N TYR A 5 4.00 -5.17 11.48
CA TYR A 5 5.41 -5.55 11.34
C TYR A 5 5.68 -6.50 10.18
N MET A 6 4.69 -7.31 9.77
CA MET A 6 4.82 -8.24 8.64
C MET A 6 4.38 -7.65 7.29
N LEU A 7 4.06 -6.36 7.24
CA LEU A 7 3.49 -5.74 6.04
C LEU A 7 4.50 -5.67 4.89
N ASP A 8 5.78 -5.46 5.17
CA ASP A 8 6.86 -5.48 4.20
C ASP A 8 7.11 -6.89 3.61
N ALA A 9 6.80 -7.92 4.38
CA ALA A 9 6.90 -9.33 4.01
C ALA A 9 5.54 -10.01 3.74
N TRP A 10 4.52 -9.24 3.32
CA TRP A 10 3.15 -9.73 3.24
C TRP A 10 2.94 -10.94 2.33
N ARG A 11 3.77 -11.09 1.28
CA ARG A 11 3.71 -12.21 0.33
C ARG A 11 4.03 -13.55 0.98
N GLU A 12 4.90 -13.55 1.99
CA GLU A 12 5.31 -14.73 2.77
C GLU A 12 4.48 -14.89 4.04
N SER A 13 3.73 -13.85 4.44
CA SER A 13 2.92 -13.88 5.64
C SER A 13 1.56 -14.56 5.41
N SER A 14 1.19 -15.43 6.35
CA SER A 14 -0.14 -16.05 6.44
C SER A 14 -1.19 -15.14 7.09
N LEU A 15 -0.81 -13.92 7.50
CA LEU A 15 -1.68 -12.99 8.22
C LEU A 15 -2.63 -12.18 7.33
N TYR A 16 -2.53 -12.34 6.01
CA TYR A 16 -3.34 -11.61 5.03
C TYR A 16 -4.18 -12.58 4.23
N SER A 17 -5.48 -12.27 4.18
CA SER A 17 -6.47 -12.95 3.36
C SER A 17 -6.28 -12.65 1.86
N GLU A 18 -6.94 -13.41 0.99
CA GLU A 18 -6.87 -13.21 -0.46
C GLU A 18 -7.29 -11.79 -0.92
N PRO A 19 -8.39 -11.18 -0.42
CA PRO A 19 -8.71 -9.79 -0.74
C PRO A 19 -7.60 -8.81 -0.34
N GLU A 20 -7.00 -9.00 0.83
CA GLU A 20 -5.93 -8.13 1.32
C GLU A 20 -4.65 -8.30 0.48
N ARG A 21 -4.31 -9.53 0.12
CA ARG A 21 -3.20 -9.84 -0.80
C ARG A 21 -3.40 -9.21 -2.17
N ALA A 22 -4.62 -9.24 -2.72
CA ALA A 22 -4.94 -8.58 -3.97
C ALA A 22 -4.80 -7.05 -3.87
N ALA A 23 -5.28 -6.45 -2.77
CA ALA A 23 -5.13 -5.01 -2.54
C ALA A 23 -3.66 -4.59 -2.37
N LEU A 24 -2.85 -5.38 -1.66
CA LEU A 24 -1.41 -5.12 -1.47
C LEU A 24 -0.64 -5.25 -2.79
N GLY A 25 -0.92 -6.31 -3.57
CA GLY A 25 -0.33 -6.48 -4.91
C GLY A 25 -0.65 -5.31 -5.84
N TRP A 26 -1.92 -4.89 -5.89
CA TRP A 26 -2.33 -3.73 -6.69
C TRP A 26 -1.68 -2.42 -6.21
N THR A 27 -1.55 -2.25 -4.90
CA THR A 27 -0.87 -1.09 -4.29
C THR A 27 0.60 -1.01 -4.72
N GLU A 28 1.32 -2.13 -4.70
CA GLU A 28 2.71 -2.21 -5.16
C GLU A 28 2.82 -1.90 -6.66
N ALA A 29 1.96 -2.51 -7.47
CA ALA A 29 1.92 -2.30 -8.91
C ALA A 29 1.75 -0.82 -9.26
N LEU A 30 0.75 -0.14 -8.68
CA LEU A 30 0.51 1.27 -8.96
C LEU A 30 1.53 2.22 -8.33
N THR A 31 2.09 1.88 -7.16
CA THR A 31 3.14 2.70 -6.55
C THR A 31 4.41 2.71 -7.40
N ARG A 32 4.75 1.59 -8.04
CA ARG A 32 5.89 1.44 -8.95
C ARG A 32 5.49 1.45 -10.43
N LEU A 33 4.42 2.15 -10.78
CA LEU A 33 3.79 2.12 -12.11
C LEU A 33 4.76 2.27 -13.29
N ALA A 34 5.80 3.11 -13.16
CA ALA A 34 6.78 3.30 -14.23
C ALA A 34 7.57 2.03 -14.57
N GLU A 35 7.78 1.17 -13.57
CA GLU A 35 8.52 -0.09 -13.65
C GLU A 35 7.59 -1.26 -13.96
N THR A 36 6.47 -1.36 -13.24
CA THR A 36 5.55 -2.50 -13.29
C THR A 36 4.58 -2.44 -14.46
N ARG A 37 4.24 -1.22 -14.92
CA ARG A 37 3.22 -0.95 -15.96
C ARG A 37 1.83 -1.50 -15.63
N ALA A 38 1.52 -1.73 -14.35
CA ALA A 38 0.22 -2.27 -13.89
C ALA A 38 -0.18 -3.56 -14.64
N PRO A 39 0.47 -4.69 -14.37
CA PRO A 39 0.29 -5.91 -15.15
C PRO A 39 -1.13 -6.49 -14.99
N ASP A 40 -1.63 -7.12 -16.05
CA ASP A 40 -2.98 -7.72 -16.09
C ASP A 40 -3.21 -8.72 -14.95
N GLU A 41 -2.19 -9.47 -14.53
CA GLU A 41 -2.30 -10.44 -13.43
C GLU A 41 -2.72 -9.77 -12.11
N ASP A 42 -2.14 -8.62 -11.78
CA ASP A 42 -2.49 -7.89 -10.55
C ASP A 42 -3.89 -7.27 -10.67
N TYR A 43 -4.27 -6.80 -11.86
CA TYR A 43 -5.61 -6.27 -12.13
C TYR A 43 -6.70 -7.36 -12.02
N GLU A 44 -6.48 -8.54 -12.61
CA GLU A 44 -7.43 -9.64 -12.54
C GLU A 44 -7.58 -10.19 -11.11
N ARG A 45 -6.48 -10.25 -10.33
CA ARG A 45 -6.55 -10.59 -8.90
C ARG A 45 -7.37 -9.58 -8.11
N LEU A 46 -7.20 -8.28 -8.38
CA LEU A 46 -8.02 -7.23 -7.77
C LEU A 46 -9.49 -7.40 -8.13
N LYS A 47 -9.79 -7.56 -9.42
CA LYS A 47 -11.15 -7.70 -9.95
C LYS A 47 -11.87 -8.93 -9.39
N ALA A 48 -11.14 -10.01 -9.11
CA ALA A 48 -11.71 -11.22 -8.50
C ALA A 48 -12.16 -11.02 -7.04
N GLN A 49 -11.61 -10.04 -6.33
CA GLN A 49 -11.85 -9.83 -4.89
C GLN A 49 -12.69 -8.58 -4.58
N PHE A 50 -12.77 -7.62 -5.51
CA PHE A 50 -13.39 -6.31 -5.26
C PHE A 50 -14.41 -5.95 -6.36
N THR A 51 -15.51 -5.32 -5.94
CA THR A 51 -16.47 -4.69 -6.88
C THR A 51 -15.82 -3.53 -7.62
N GLU A 52 -16.40 -3.11 -8.76
CA GLU A 52 -15.87 -1.97 -9.54
C GLU A 52 -15.74 -0.69 -8.70
N ALA A 53 -16.72 -0.41 -7.84
CA ALA A 53 -16.68 0.75 -6.95
C ALA A 53 -15.52 0.66 -5.94
N GLU A 54 -15.28 -0.52 -5.37
CA GLU A 54 -14.17 -0.76 -4.45
C GLU A 54 -12.80 -0.67 -5.14
N GLN A 55 -12.70 -1.14 -6.39
CA GLN A 55 -11.49 -1.01 -7.20
C GLN A 55 -11.12 0.46 -7.44
N VAL A 56 -12.12 1.29 -7.76
CA VAL A 56 -11.94 2.74 -7.90
C VAL A 56 -11.51 3.35 -6.58
N ASN A 57 -12.20 3.04 -5.49
CA ASN A 57 -11.88 3.57 -4.16
C ASN A 57 -10.45 3.19 -3.72
N LEU A 58 -10.04 1.93 -3.91
CA LEU A 58 -8.69 1.48 -3.60
C LEU A 58 -7.65 2.23 -4.45
N THR A 59 -7.88 2.34 -5.76
CA THR A 59 -6.96 3.02 -6.68
C THR A 59 -6.82 4.51 -6.32
N LEU A 60 -7.91 5.17 -5.94
CA LEU A 60 -7.89 6.54 -5.44
C LEU A 60 -7.09 6.66 -4.14
N ALA A 61 -7.25 5.72 -3.20
CA ALA A 61 -6.49 5.70 -1.96
C ALA A 61 -4.97 5.52 -2.21
N VAL A 62 -4.59 4.61 -3.13
CA VAL A 62 -3.20 4.42 -3.55
C VAL A 62 -2.64 5.69 -4.19
N GLY A 63 -3.41 6.37 -5.04
CA GLY A 63 -3.03 7.65 -5.63
C GLY A 63 -2.84 8.75 -4.56
N ALA A 64 -3.77 8.87 -3.62
CA ALA A 64 -3.72 9.86 -2.55
C ALA A 64 -2.46 9.70 -1.68
N ILE A 65 -2.13 8.49 -1.23
CA ILE A 65 -0.92 8.26 -0.43
C ILE A 65 0.35 8.48 -1.25
N ASN A 66 0.34 8.14 -2.54
CA ASN A 66 1.46 8.41 -3.44
C ASN A 66 1.74 9.91 -3.62
N VAL A 67 0.68 10.73 -3.72
CA VAL A 67 0.80 12.20 -3.74
C VAL A 67 1.33 12.70 -2.39
N TRP A 68 0.72 12.25 -1.29
CA TRP A 68 1.15 12.65 0.06
C TRP A 68 2.63 12.35 0.32
N ASN A 69 3.09 11.15 -0.03
CA ASN A 69 4.49 10.76 0.12
C ASN A 69 5.43 11.65 -0.68
N ARG A 70 5.06 12.03 -1.91
CA ARG A 70 5.86 12.94 -2.75
C ARG A 70 5.96 14.34 -2.17
N LEU A 71 4.87 14.85 -1.59
CA LEU A 71 4.87 16.14 -0.90
C LEU A 71 5.75 16.08 0.35
N GLN A 72 5.48 15.15 1.27
CA GLN A 72 6.19 15.06 2.54
C GLN A 72 7.70 14.81 2.36
N VAL A 73 8.06 13.83 1.53
CA VAL A 73 9.48 13.52 1.27
C VAL A 73 10.13 14.62 0.43
N GLY A 74 9.45 15.09 -0.61
CA GLY A 74 9.95 16.14 -1.51
C GLY A 74 10.27 17.44 -0.79
N PHE A 75 9.47 17.82 0.19
CA PHE A 75 9.66 19.02 1.02
C PHE A 75 10.36 18.77 2.36
N ARG A 76 10.91 17.56 2.58
CA ARG A 76 11.67 17.19 3.80
C ARG A 76 10.89 17.48 5.09
N ALA A 77 9.58 17.21 5.08
CA ALA A 77 8.74 17.37 6.26
C ALA A 77 9.21 16.42 7.37
N ALA A 78 9.51 16.96 8.55
CA ALA A 78 9.89 16.17 9.71
C ALA A 78 8.64 15.53 10.34
N HIS A 79 8.74 14.24 10.68
CA HIS A 79 7.74 13.64 11.55
C HIS A 79 7.90 14.19 12.98
N PRO A 80 6.82 14.29 13.77
CA PRO A 80 6.95 14.53 15.20
C PRO A 80 7.80 13.44 15.85
N ILE A 81 8.75 13.82 16.71
CA ILE A 81 9.46 12.90 17.58
C ILE A 81 8.64 12.84 18.87
N ASP A 82 8.17 11.64 19.20
CA ASP A 82 7.45 11.42 20.46
C ASP A 82 8.49 11.23 21.56
N GLU A 83 8.86 12.32 22.24
CA GLU A 83 9.96 12.37 23.22
C GLU A 83 9.84 11.30 24.33
N ALA A 84 8.63 10.80 24.59
CA ALA A 84 8.38 9.76 25.58
C ALA A 84 8.90 8.36 25.19
N ARG A 85 9.10 8.08 23.89
CA ARG A 85 9.56 6.76 23.41
C ARG A 85 11.08 6.66 23.30
N ASP A 86 11.78 7.78 23.15
CA ASP A 86 13.24 7.82 23.01
C ASP A 86 13.98 7.87 24.37
N ALA A 87 13.26 8.13 25.46
CA ALA A 87 13.79 8.20 26.83
C ALA A 87 13.75 6.86 27.60
N ALA A 88 13.24 5.78 26.99
CA ALA A 88 13.09 4.44 27.56
C ALA A 88 14.06 3.44 26.90
#